data_AF-A0A971IT13-F1
#
_entry.id   AF-A0A971IT13-F1
#
_cell.length_a   1.000
_cell.length_b   1.000
_cell.length_c   1.000
_cell.angle_alpha   90.00
_cell.angle_beta   90.00
_cell.angle_gamma   90.00
#
_symmetry.space_group_name_H-M   'P 1'
#
loop_
_entity.id
_entity.type
_entity.pdbx_description
1 polymer ?
#
loop_
_entity_poly.entity_id
_entity_poly.type
_entity_poly.pdbx_seq_one_letter_code
_entity_poly.pdbx_strand_id
1 'polypeptide(L)'
;MIKLILHGCNGKMGQAVSSAAAADGNIKIVAGVDPYPNSAENSFPVYETLSQVKEEADVVLDFSVPGALPALLDYADKTSIPLVIATTGFTEQDLKAIERQAQKTAIFRAANMSVGINLMYDLIRRAAVVLDDDFDIEIVEKHHNQKMDAPSGTAYALADAINSVFLGSKHYKFGRHSKVDKRSKNEIGIHAVRGGTIAGEHTVIFAGQDEILEITHTALSRRIFALGALNAVKYMAGKKKGLYDMADALLDQNVVTNLYTNNEQVMITINSLPDEPVIIADIFSKLGSQGINVDMISQTAPVSGHINLSFTLPGEDLEQAVKAIEDVQKNHPEVRTDIFEEITQLTVEGLGMERQSGVAARVFEALARQDIRIKLITTSETKISLVIDRTNEKAASEAIIAAFDL
;
A
#
# COMPACT_ATOMS: atom_id res chain seq x y z
N MET A 1 -2.33 -8.00 25.12
CA MET A 1 -3.50 -7.08 25.07
C MET A 1 -2.94 -5.67 25.04
N ILE A 2 -3.29 -4.90 24.03
CA ILE A 2 -2.78 -3.55 23.76
C ILE A 2 -3.51 -2.56 24.67
N LYS A 3 -2.75 -1.75 25.41
CA LYS A 3 -3.25 -0.70 26.32
C LYS A 3 -3.42 0.61 25.54
N LEU A 4 -4.64 1.10 25.44
CA LEU A 4 -5.01 2.27 24.63
C LEU A 4 -5.38 3.47 25.51
N ILE A 5 -4.82 4.64 25.22
CA ILE A 5 -5.38 5.94 25.67
C ILE A 5 -6.28 6.49 24.57
N LEU A 6 -7.52 6.85 24.91
CA LEU A 6 -8.48 7.44 23.97
C LEU A 6 -8.65 8.95 24.23
N HIS A 7 -8.12 9.78 23.35
CA HIS A 7 -8.23 11.24 23.41
C HIS A 7 -9.45 11.72 22.59
N GLY A 8 -10.30 12.54 23.21
CA GLY A 8 -11.64 12.86 22.70
C GLY A 8 -12.68 11.78 23.02
N CYS A 9 -12.51 11.06 24.14
CA CYS A 9 -13.31 9.88 24.49
C CYS A 9 -14.82 10.16 24.66
N ASN A 10 -15.22 11.37 25.06
CA ASN A 10 -16.63 11.70 25.26
C ASN A 10 -17.32 12.23 24.00
N GLY A 11 -16.57 12.42 22.91
CA GLY A 11 -17.13 12.75 21.60
C GLY A 11 -17.88 11.59 20.93
N LYS A 12 -18.64 11.90 19.88
CA LYS A 12 -19.40 10.89 19.09
C LYS A 12 -18.51 9.75 18.56
N MET A 13 -17.29 10.07 18.12
CA MET A 13 -16.33 9.07 17.66
C MET A 13 -15.66 8.34 18.83
N GLY A 14 -15.31 9.03 19.91
CA GLY A 14 -14.78 8.41 21.13
C GLY A 14 -15.69 7.32 21.66
N GLN A 15 -17.00 7.60 21.78
CA GLN A 15 -17.99 6.63 22.24
C GLN A 15 -18.16 5.44 21.27
N ALA A 16 -18.07 5.68 19.96
CA ALA A 16 -18.08 4.60 18.96
C ALA A 16 -16.83 3.70 19.08
N VAL A 17 -15.65 4.28 19.34
CA VAL A 17 -14.40 3.55 19.59
C VAL A 17 -14.49 2.76 20.89
N SER A 18 -14.96 3.35 21.99
CA SER A 18 -15.16 2.66 23.27
C SER A 18 -16.06 1.44 23.12
N SER A 19 -17.17 1.59 22.40
CA SER A 19 -18.10 0.48 22.12
C SER A 19 -17.47 -0.61 21.24
N ALA A 20 -16.67 -0.23 20.24
CA ALA A 20 -15.98 -1.19 19.38
C ALA A 20 -14.86 -1.93 20.12
N ALA A 21 -14.10 -1.23 20.96
CA ALA A 21 -13.00 -1.79 21.74
C ALA A 21 -13.48 -2.77 22.80
N ALA A 22 -14.64 -2.52 23.42
CA ALA A 22 -15.24 -3.46 24.38
C ALA A 22 -15.58 -4.84 23.77
N ALA A 23 -15.79 -4.89 22.45
CA ALA A 23 -16.02 -6.14 21.72
C ALA A 23 -14.72 -6.78 21.19
N ASP A 24 -13.56 -6.15 21.38
CA ASP A 24 -12.27 -6.61 20.88
C ASP A 24 -11.38 -7.10 22.03
N GLY A 25 -11.19 -8.42 22.13
CA GLY A 25 -10.37 -9.03 23.18
C GLY A 25 -8.87 -8.67 23.14
N ASN A 26 -8.40 -8.00 22.09
CA ASN A 26 -6.99 -7.65 21.95
C ASN A 26 -6.66 -6.23 22.44
N ILE A 27 -7.66 -5.37 22.65
CA ILE A 27 -7.47 -3.96 23.02
C ILE A 27 -8.16 -3.69 24.36
N LYS A 28 -7.49 -2.94 25.23
CA LYS A 28 -8.06 -2.42 26.46
C LYS A 28 -7.85 -0.92 26.52
N ILE A 29 -8.94 -0.15 26.59
CA ILE A 29 -8.85 1.28 26.90
C ILE A 29 -8.50 1.40 28.39
N VAL A 30 -7.33 1.96 28.67
CA VAL A 30 -6.82 2.12 30.04
C VAL A 30 -7.14 3.49 30.61
N ALA A 31 -7.24 4.51 29.77
CA ALA A 31 -7.63 5.85 30.15
C ALA A 31 -8.28 6.61 28.98
N GLY A 32 -9.17 7.54 29.31
CA GLY A 32 -9.74 8.51 28.39
C GLY A 32 -9.21 9.91 28.70
N VAL A 33 -9.18 10.78 27.68
CA VAL A 33 -8.89 12.21 27.87
C VAL A 33 -9.97 13.02 27.18
N ASP A 34 -10.58 13.95 27.92
CA ASP A 34 -11.59 14.89 27.42
C ASP A 34 -11.68 16.11 28.34
N PRO A 35 -11.78 17.36 27.82
CA PRO A 35 -11.93 18.55 28.66
C PRO A 35 -13.16 18.53 29.58
N TYR A 36 -14.17 17.71 29.26
CA TYR A 36 -15.38 17.53 30.04
C TYR A 36 -15.48 16.07 30.50
N PRO A 37 -14.67 15.63 31.49
CA PRO A 37 -14.50 14.21 31.83
C PRO A 37 -15.82 13.52 32.27
N ASN A 38 -16.74 14.27 32.86
CA ASN A 38 -18.03 13.77 33.36
C ASN A 38 -19.19 13.86 32.34
N SER A 39 -18.91 14.17 31.07
CA SER A 39 -19.97 14.37 30.05
C SER A 39 -20.52 13.07 29.44
N ALA A 40 -19.88 11.93 29.68
CA ALA A 40 -20.36 10.61 29.30
C ALA A 40 -19.90 9.55 30.30
N GLU A 41 -20.62 8.43 30.38
CA GLU A 41 -20.22 7.27 31.18
C GLU A 41 -19.18 6.44 30.43
N ASN A 42 -18.05 6.16 31.07
CA ASN A 42 -16.98 5.32 30.53
C ASN A 42 -16.58 4.25 31.54
N SER A 43 -16.13 3.09 31.05
CA SER A 43 -15.64 1.97 31.87
C SER A 43 -14.17 2.11 32.31
N PHE A 44 -13.56 3.25 32.04
CA PHE A 44 -12.16 3.59 32.30
C PHE A 44 -12.07 5.02 32.87
N PRO A 45 -11.00 5.35 33.61
CA PRO A 45 -10.80 6.70 34.13
C PRO A 45 -10.68 7.73 33.00
N VAL A 46 -11.29 8.91 33.18
CA VAL A 46 -11.23 10.01 32.22
C VAL A 46 -10.55 11.21 32.88
N TYR A 47 -9.53 11.75 32.20
CA TYR A 47 -8.75 12.90 32.64
C TYR A 47 -9.02 14.13 31.77
N GLU A 48 -8.76 15.31 32.31
CA GLU A 48 -8.91 16.56 31.54
C GLU A 48 -7.76 16.75 30.55
N THR A 49 -6.55 16.28 30.90
CA THR A 49 -5.35 16.42 30.08
C THR A 49 -4.53 15.13 30.03
N LEU A 50 -3.80 14.92 28.92
CA LEU A 50 -2.90 13.78 28.75
C LEU A 50 -1.83 13.67 29.84
N SER A 51 -1.35 14.80 30.37
CA SER A 51 -0.36 14.85 31.44
C SER A 51 -0.84 14.28 32.79
N GLN A 52 -2.15 14.13 32.99
CA GLN A 52 -2.73 13.58 34.22
C GLN A 52 -2.88 12.05 34.17
N VAL A 53 -2.76 11.45 32.98
CA VAL A 53 -2.88 10.00 32.80
C VAL A 53 -1.76 9.30 33.56
N LYS A 54 -2.13 8.31 34.39
CA LYS A 54 -1.18 7.57 35.26
C LYS A 54 -0.97 6.14 34.77
N GLU A 55 -1.86 5.67 33.92
CA GLU A 55 -1.87 4.34 33.35
C GLU A 55 -0.78 4.21 32.28
N GLU A 56 -0.11 3.07 32.27
CA GLU A 56 0.76 2.70 31.17
C GLU A 56 -0.06 2.41 29.91
N ALA A 57 0.40 2.90 28.77
CA ALA A 57 -0.24 2.69 27.49
C ALA A 57 0.78 2.35 26.41
N ASP A 58 0.34 1.58 25.41
CA ASP A 58 1.13 1.19 24.26
C ASP A 58 0.93 2.15 23.08
N VAL A 59 -0.19 2.90 23.06
CA VAL A 59 -0.58 3.80 21.96
C VAL A 59 -1.67 4.79 22.41
N VAL A 60 -1.67 5.98 21.83
CA VAL A 60 -2.73 6.99 21.99
C VAL A 60 -3.53 7.10 20.69
N LEU A 61 -4.86 6.99 20.76
CA LEU A 61 -5.77 7.27 19.66
C LEU A 61 -6.46 8.61 19.87
N ASP A 62 -6.33 9.50 18.88
CA ASP A 62 -6.83 10.86 18.91
C ASP A 62 -8.00 11.08 17.93
N PHE A 63 -9.18 11.33 18.50
CA PHE A 63 -10.39 11.80 17.83
C PHE A 63 -10.88 13.10 18.49
N SER A 64 -10.00 14.10 18.57
CA SER A 64 -10.28 15.36 19.25
C SER A 64 -10.50 16.51 18.25
N VAL A 65 -9.83 17.65 18.48
CA VAL A 65 -9.90 18.87 17.69
C VAL A 65 -8.49 19.37 17.40
N PRO A 66 -8.26 20.14 16.30
CA PRO A 66 -6.92 20.59 15.93
C PRO A 66 -6.14 21.28 17.05
N GLY A 67 -6.82 22.06 17.88
CA GLY A 67 -6.21 22.78 19.01
C GLY A 67 -5.60 21.90 20.10
N ALA A 68 -5.91 20.59 20.12
CA ALA A 68 -5.35 19.66 21.10
C ALA A 68 -4.03 19.01 20.64
N LEU A 69 -3.62 19.22 19.37
CA LEU A 69 -2.40 18.67 18.80
C LEU A 69 -1.12 19.03 19.59
N PRO A 70 -0.90 20.28 20.05
CA PRO A 70 0.33 20.60 20.77
C PRO A 70 0.54 19.76 22.03
N ALA A 71 -0.53 19.53 22.81
CA ALA A 71 -0.48 18.68 24.00
C ALA A 71 -0.25 17.20 23.65
N LEU A 72 -0.83 16.74 22.53
CA LEU A 72 -0.64 15.38 22.03
C LEU A 72 0.83 15.13 21.61
N LEU A 73 1.42 16.06 20.87
CA LEU A 73 2.83 15.96 20.44
C LEU A 73 3.81 16.08 21.61
N ASP A 74 3.54 16.96 22.58
CA ASP A 74 4.34 17.07 23.81
C ASP A 74 4.31 15.77 24.65
N TYR A 75 3.13 15.14 24.75
CA TYR A 75 3.00 13.85 25.41
C TYR A 75 3.81 12.75 24.72
N ALA A 76 3.74 12.68 23.38
CA ALA A 76 4.51 11.72 22.60
C ALA A 76 6.02 11.95 22.70
N ASP A 77 6.48 13.20 22.73
CA ASP A 77 7.92 13.52 22.89
C ASP A 77 8.46 13.06 24.25
N LYS A 78 7.66 13.17 25.32
CA LYS A 78 8.06 12.75 26.67
C LYS A 78 8.01 11.25 26.90
N THR A 79 7.06 10.56 26.27
CA THR A 79 6.79 9.14 26.56
C THR A 79 7.28 8.19 25.47
N SER A 80 7.55 8.70 24.26
CA SER A 80 7.79 7.91 23.05
C SER A 80 6.65 6.94 22.70
N ILE A 81 5.45 7.13 23.26
CA ILE A 81 4.29 6.31 22.95
C ILE A 81 3.77 6.66 21.55
N PRO A 82 3.56 5.65 20.67
CA PRO A 82 2.97 5.84 19.35
C PRO A 82 1.64 6.61 19.37
N LEU A 83 1.42 7.43 18.34
CA LEU A 83 0.17 8.18 18.16
C LEU A 83 -0.61 7.67 16.94
N VAL A 84 -1.95 7.59 17.07
CA VAL A 84 -2.89 7.45 15.96
C VAL A 84 -3.76 8.70 15.92
N ILE A 85 -3.52 9.57 14.94
CA ILE A 85 -4.17 10.87 14.78
C ILE A 85 -5.25 10.76 13.71
N ALA A 86 -6.51 10.76 14.13
CA ALA A 86 -7.68 10.77 13.27
C ALA A 86 -8.32 12.16 13.15
N THR A 87 -7.82 13.14 13.91
CA THR A 87 -8.29 14.52 13.88
C THR A 87 -8.03 15.16 12.51
N THR A 88 -9.03 15.89 11.99
CA THR A 88 -8.98 16.59 10.71
C THR A 88 -8.94 18.10 10.90
N GLY A 89 -8.58 18.86 9.85
CA GLY A 89 -8.60 20.33 9.88
C GLY A 89 -7.30 20.97 10.38
N PHE A 90 -6.18 20.25 10.26
CA PHE A 90 -4.85 20.76 10.55
C PHE A 90 -4.38 21.79 9.53
N THR A 91 -3.66 22.80 10.00
CA THR A 91 -2.95 23.78 9.17
C THR A 91 -1.64 23.19 8.63
N GLU A 92 -1.02 23.84 7.63
CA GLU A 92 0.31 23.41 7.16
C GLU A 92 1.37 23.41 8.28
N GLN A 93 1.25 24.33 9.25
CA GLN A 93 2.14 24.37 10.39
C GLN A 93 1.97 23.15 11.31
N ASP A 94 0.73 22.72 11.52
CA ASP A 94 0.41 21.52 12.28
C ASP A 94 0.96 20.26 11.59
N LEU A 95 0.81 20.17 10.26
CA LEU A 95 1.35 19.05 9.48
C LEU A 95 2.87 18.96 9.58
N LYS A 96 3.57 20.08 9.46
CA LYS A 96 5.03 20.15 9.67
C LYS A 96 5.44 19.76 11.10
N ALA A 97 4.63 20.08 12.10
CA ALA A 97 4.89 19.68 13.47
C ALA A 97 4.75 18.16 13.65
N ILE A 98 3.72 17.56 13.03
CA ILE A 98 3.51 16.11 12.99
C ILE A 98 4.69 15.40 12.32
N GLU A 99 5.11 15.87 11.14
CA GLU A 99 6.25 15.30 10.40
C GLU A 99 7.55 15.33 11.21
N ARG A 100 7.83 16.45 11.91
CA ARG A 100 8.99 16.55 12.79
C ARG A 100 8.92 15.57 13.95
N GLN A 101 7.74 15.40 14.55
CA GLN A 101 7.58 14.45 15.65
C GLN A 101 7.70 12.99 15.17
N ALA A 102 7.26 12.69 13.95
CA ALA A 102 7.38 11.37 13.33
C ALA A 102 8.85 10.92 13.16
N GLN A 103 9.81 11.85 13.12
CA GLN A 103 11.24 11.51 13.11
C GLN A 103 11.77 10.95 14.44
N LYS A 104 10.99 11.11 15.52
CA LYS A 104 11.32 10.69 16.88
C LYS A 104 10.43 9.55 17.38
N THR A 105 9.14 9.61 17.09
CA THR A 105 8.11 8.67 17.56
C THR A 105 7.29 8.14 16.40
N ALA A 106 6.67 6.97 16.54
CA ALA A 106 5.76 6.44 15.52
C ALA A 106 4.45 7.26 15.52
N ILE A 107 4.07 7.82 14.37
CA ILE A 107 2.81 8.53 14.21
C ILE A 107 2.04 7.94 13.04
N PHE A 108 0.80 7.58 13.28
CA PHE A 108 -0.17 7.23 12.26
C PHE A 108 -1.10 8.41 12.05
N ARG A 109 -1.35 8.82 10.81
CA ARG A 109 -2.29 9.89 10.50
C ARG A 109 -3.19 9.47 9.36
N ALA A 110 -4.49 9.59 9.56
CA ALA A 110 -5.46 9.42 8.48
C ALA A 110 -6.66 10.34 8.66
N ALA A 111 -7.03 11.05 7.60
CA ALA A 111 -8.23 11.89 7.59
C ALA A 111 -9.53 11.06 7.56
N ASN A 112 -9.44 9.79 7.15
CA ASN A 112 -10.55 8.85 7.15
C ASN A 112 -10.05 7.45 7.56
N MET A 113 -10.66 6.88 8.60
CA MET A 113 -10.28 5.57 9.13
C MET A 113 -11.02 4.40 8.45
N SER A 114 -11.91 4.64 7.48
CA SER A 114 -12.59 3.55 6.77
C SER A 114 -11.62 2.85 5.81
N VAL A 115 -11.46 1.54 5.97
CA VAL A 115 -10.72 0.69 5.02
C VAL A 115 -11.28 0.86 3.60
N GLY A 116 -12.60 0.86 3.44
CA GLY A 116 -13.25 0.97 2.14
C GLY A 116 -13.01 2.31 1.44
N ILE A 117 -12.97 3.42 2.18
CA ILE A 117 -12.62 4.73 1.61
C ILE A 117 -11.15 4.78 1.21
N ASN A 118 -10.26 4.18 2.00
CA ASN A 118 -8.84 4.17 1.66
C ASN A 118 -8.55 3.32 0.42
N LEU A 119 -9.18 2.14 0.29
CA LEU A 119 -9.14 1.37 -0.94
C LEU A 119 -9.73 2.15 -2.12
N MET A 120 -10.83 2.88 -1.91
CA MET A 120 -11.43 3.72 -2.94
C MET A 120 -10.46 4.79 -3.45
N TYR A 121 -9.60 5.40 -2.60
CA TYR A 121 -8.57 6.31 -3.07
C TYR A 121 -7.60 5.67 -4.08
N ASP A 122 -7.24 4.41 -3.87
CA ASP A 122 -6.32 3.72 -4.78
C ASP A 122 -7.00 3.33 -6.09
N LEU A 123 -8.26 2.86 -6.01
CA LEU A 123 -9.04 2.48 -7.18
C LEU A 123 -9.33 3.70 -8.09
N ILE A 124 -9.73 4.83 -7.51
CA ILE A 124 -10.04 6.03 -8.31
C ILE A 124 -8.79 6.64 -8.93
N ARG A 125 -7.61 6.54 -8.28
CA ARG A 125 -6.33 6.99 -8.87
C ARG A 125 -5.98 6.13 -10.08
N ARG A 126 -6.08 4.81 -9.95
CA ARG A 126 -5.85 3.88 -11.07
C ARG A 126 -6.83 4.11 -12.21
N ALA A 127 -8.12 4.28 -11.90
CA ALA A 127 -9.13 4.61 -12.89
C ALA A 127 -8.80 5.95 -13.59
N ALA A 128 -8.42 6.99 -12.85
CA ALA A 128 -8.04 8.28 -13.43
C ALA A 128 -6.81 8.19 -14.35
N VAL A 129 -5.80 7.37 -14.02
CA VAL A 129 -4.63 7.15 -14.89
C VAL A 129 -5.03 6.48 -16.21
N VAL A 130 -5.92 5.48 -16.15
CA VAL A 130 -6.31 4.68 -17.32
C VAL A 130 -7.32 5.42 -18.22
N LEU A 131 -8.26 6.14 -17.62
CA LEU A 131 -9.36 6.80 -18.32
C LEU A 131 -9.02 8.24 -18.77
N ASP A 132 -8.06 8.88 -18.08
CA ASP A 132 -7.47 10.20 -18.43
C ASP A 132 -8.51 11.27 -18.83
N ASP A 133 -8.25 12.04 -19.90
CA ASP A 133 -9.08 13.14 -20.39
C ASP A 133 -10.27 12.71 -21.27
N ASP A 134 -10.46 11.40 -21.47
CA ASP A 134 -11.56 10.83 -22.24
C ASP A 134 -12.83 10.65 -21.40
N PHE A 135 -12.70 10.68 -20.07
CA PHE A 135 -13.82 10.53 -19.14
C PHE A 135 -14.03 11.79 -18.30
N ASP A 136 -15.25 12.27 -18.28
CA ASP A 136 -15.71 13.32 -17.36
C ASP A 136 -15.75 12.78 -15.93
N ILE A 137 -15.12 13.49 -14.98
CA ILE A 137 -15.05 13.08 -13.57
C ILE A 137 -16.04 13.88 -12.72
N GLU A 138 -16.95 13.20 -12.05
CA GLU A 138 -17.89 13.78 -11.09
C GLU A 138 -17.85 13.04 -9.76
N ILE A 139 -18.05 13.77 -8.66
CA ILE A 139 -18.14 13.22 -7.31
C ILE A 139 -19.50 13.57 -6.73
N VAL A 140 -20.23 12.56 -6.29
CA VAL A 140 -21.50 12.73 -5.57
C VAL A 140 -21.33 12.20 -4.14
N GLU A 141 -21.60 13.04 -3.16
CA GLU A 141 -21.58 12.66 -1.74
C GLU A 141 -22.96 12.85 -1.09
N LYS A 142 -23.36 11.91 -0.22
CA LYS A 142 -24.62 11.93 0.51
C LYS A 142 -24.37 11.80 2.00
N HIS A 143 -24.97 12.68 2.80
CA HIS A 143 -24.88 12.63 4.26
C HIS A 143 -26.21 13.04 4.92
N HIS A 144 -26.32 12.82 6.22
CA HIS A 144 -27.45 13.21 7.04
C HIS A 144 -27.72 14.73 7.00
N ASN A 145 -28.95 15.11 7.34
CA ASN A 145 -29.41 16.50 7.28
C ASN A 145 -28.70 17.46 8.26
N GLN A 146 -28.07 16.95 9.32
CA GLN A 146 -27.32 17.76 10.30
C GLN A 146 -25.87 18.08 9.87
N LYS A 147 -25.41 17.62 8.71
CA LYS A 147 -24.02 17.84 8.29
C LYS A 147 -23.89 19.23 7.66
N MET A 148 -23.11 20.09 8.32
CA MET A 148 -23.02 21.51 7.98
C MET A 148 -22.05 21.80 6.82
N ASP A 149 -20.93 21.09 6.75
CA ASP A 149 -19.94 21.22 5.68
C ASP A 149 -20.47 20.59 4.39
N ALA A 150 -20.27 21.26 3.25
CA ALA A 150 -20.58 20.76 1.92
C ALA A 150 -19.65 21.43 0.88
N PRO A 151 -18.89 20.66 0.08
CA PRO A 151 -18.71 19.21 0.15
C PRO A 151 -18.08 18.70 1.45
N SER A 152 -18.26 17.41 1.75
CA SER A 152 -17.62 16.74 2.87
C SER A 152 -16.10 16.69 2.72
N GLY A 153 -15.35 16.66 3.82
CA GLY A 153 -13.89 16.50 3.79
C GLY A 153 -13.42 15.26 3.02
N THR A 154 -14.17 14.15 3.06
CA THR A 154 -13.86 12.96 2.24
C THR A 154 -14.09 13.21 0.75
N ALA A 155 -15.10 13.98 0.35
CA ALA A 155 -15.31 14.33 -1.05
C ALA A 155 -14.17 15.21 -1.60
N TYR A 156 -13.69 16.16 -0.80
CA TYR A 156 -12.48 16.93 -1.12
C TYR A 156 -11.25 16.03 -1.26
N ALA A 157 -11.02 15.13 -0.30
CA ALA A 157 -9.89 14.21 -0.36
C ALA A 157 -9.95 13.26 -1.58
N LEU A 158 -11.15 12.82 -1.99
CA LEU A 158 -11.33 12.04 -3.22
C LEU A 158 -10.98 12.89 -4.46
N ALA A 159 -11.43 14.14 -4.51
CA ALA A 159 -11.09 15.07 -5.59
C ALA A 159 -9.58 15.34 -5.65
N ASP A 160 -8.94 15.59 -4.52
CA ASP A 160 -7.49 15.82 -4.41
C ASP A 160 -6.70 14.57 -4.83
N ALA A 161 -7.14 13.38 -4.42
CA ALA A 161 -6.52 12.13 -4.82
C ALA A 161 -6.55 11.93 -6.34
N ILE A 162 -7.69 12.21 -6.98
CA ILE A 162 -7.81 12.18 -8.45
C ILE A 162 -6.95 13.27 -9.08
N ASN A 163 -7.04 14.51 -8.61
CA ASN A 163 -6.36 15.66 -9.19
C ASN A 163 -4.82 15.55 -9.09
N SER A 164 -4.30 14.83 -8.08
CA SER A 164 -2.88 14.53 -7.96
C SER A 164 -2.33 13.74 -9.16
N VAL A 165 -3.15 12.89 -9.78
CA VAL A 165 -2.80 12.17 -11.03
C VAL A 165 -2.60 13.16 -12.18
N PHE A 166 -3.42 14.23 -12.20
CA PHE A 166 -3.37 15.30 -13.20
C PHE A 166 -2.48 16.48 -12.77
N LEU A 167 -1.54 16.28 -11.84
CA LEU A 167 -0.61 17.30 -11.34
C LEU A 167 -1.30 18.58 -10.82
N GLY A 168 -2.53 18.45 -10.29
CA GLY A 168 -3.30 19.57 -9.77
C GLY A 168 -3.92 20.48 -10.84
N SER A 169 -3.90 20.08 -12.12
CA SER A 169 -4.38 20.90 -13.23
C SER A 169 -5.91 21.02 -13.29
N LYS A 170 -6.65 20.08 -12.68
CA LYS A 170 -8.11 20.11 -12.67
C LYS A 170 -8.62 21.10 -11.61
N HIS A 171 -9.65 21.86 -11.95
CA HIS A 171 -10.32 22.79 -11.04
C HIS A 171 -11.63 22.19 -10.50
N TYR A 172 -11.96 22.46 -9.23
CA TYR A 172 -13.17 21.92 -8.61
C TYR A 172 -14.38 22.80 -8.87
N LYS A 173 -15.48 22.19 -9.29
CA LYS A 173 -16.75 22.87 -9.56
C LYS A 173 -17.85 22.35 -8.65
N PHE A 174 -18.34 23.21 -7.78
CA PHE A 174 -19.33 22.86 -6.76
C PHE A 174 -20.75 23.11 -7.28
N GLY A 175 -21.45 22.03 -7.60
CA GLY A 175 -22.76 22.12 -8.27
C GLY A 175 -22.69 22.79 -9.64
N ARG A 176 -23.83 22.82 -10.34
CA ARG A 176 -23.92 23.30 -11.73
C ARG A 176 -25.03 24.33 -11.97
N HIS A 177 -25.73 24.78 -10.92
CA HIS A 177 -26.87 25.70 -11.06
C HIS A 177 -26.47 27.17 -11.30
N SER A 178 -25.34 27.61 -10.75
CA SER A 178 -24.95 29.02 -10.71
C SER A 178 -24.59 29.62 -12.07
N LYS A 179 -24.21 28.80 -13.05
CA LYS A 179 -23.81 29.25 -14.39
C LYS A 179 -24.11 28.19 -15.44
N VAL A 180 -24.77 28.58 -16.53
CA VAL A 180 -25.12 27.70 -17.64
C VAL A 180 -24.00 27.73 -18.67
N ASP A 181 -22.96 26.93 -18.44
CA ASP A 181 -21.84 26.73 -19.36
C ASP A 181 -21.72 25.25 -19.72
N LYS A 182 -21.19 24.93 -20.91
CA LYS A 182 -20.74 23.57 -21.21
C LYS A 182 -19.68 23.13 -20.20
N ARG A 183 -19.65 21.83 -19.87
CA ARG A 183 -18.63 21.23 -19.00
C ARG A 183 -17.25 21.42 -19.64
N SER A 184 -16.28 21.86 -18.84
CA SER A 184 -14.87 21.92 -19.24
C SER A 184 -14.22 20.55 -19.03
N LYS A 185 -13.31 20.13 -19.91
CA LYS A 185 -12.49 18.92 -19.69
C LYS A 185 -11.58 19.02 -18.46
N ASN A 186 -11.27 20.24 -18.03
CA ASN A 186 -10.35 20.50 -16.92
C ASN A 186 -11.05 20.70 -15.58
N GLU A 187 -12.32 20.30 -15.44
CA GLU A 187 -13.06 20.39 -14.17
C GLU A 187 -13.35 19.02 -13.56
N ILE A 188 -13.35 18.95 -12.22
CA ILE A 188 -13.94 17.85 -11.44
C ILE A 188 -15.20 18.40 -10.77
N GLY A 189 -16.36 17.86 -11.12
CA GLY A 189 -17.62 18.28 -10.52
C GLY A 189 -17.82 17.64 -9.14
N ILE A 190 -18.30 18.39 -8.16
CA ILE A 190 -18.58 17.89 -6.81
C ILE A 190 -19.99 18.31 -6.39
N HIS A 191 -20.78 17.31 -6.01
CA HIS A 191 -22.20 17.44 -5.68
C HIS A 191 -22.47 16.86 -4.30
N ALA A 192 -23.22 17.60 -3.48
CA ALA A 192 -23.55 17.20 -2.12
C ALA A 192 -25.07 17.04 -1.93
N VAL A 193 -25.46 15.93 -1.31
CA VAL A 193 -26.84 15.60 -0.93
C VAL A 193 -26.93 15.55 0.60
N ARG A 194 -27.95 16.19 1.18
CA ARG A 194 -28.21 16.18 2.62
C ARG A 194 -29.62 15.65 2.88
N GLY A 195 -29.74 14.56 3.62
CA GLY A 195 -31.03 13.92 3.85
C GLY A 195 -31.01 12.84 4.93
N GLY A 196 -32.06 12.82 5.75
CA GLY A 196 -32.31 11.79 6.77
C GLY A 196 -31.11 11.55 7.68
N THR A 197 -30.78 10.28 7.89
CA THR A 197 -29.72 9.79 8.80
C THR A 197 -28.56 9.12 8.06
N ILE A 198 -28.36 9.42 6.78
CA ILE A 198 -27.29 8.82 5.95
C ILE A 198 -25.94 9.07 6.62
N ALA A 199 -25.22 8.00 6.99
CA ALA A 199 -23.95 8.14 7.70
C ALA A 199 -22.85 8.67 6.78
N GLY A 200 -22.86 8.26 5.51
CA GLY A 200 -22.03 8.81 4.45
C GLY A 200 -22.04 7.90 3.22
N GLU A 201 -22.19 8.46 2.04
CA GLU A 201 -22.02 7.76 0.77
C GLU A 201 -21.20 8.64 -0.16
N HIS A 202 -20.26 8.04 -0.89
CA HIS A 202 -19.39 8.73 -1.83
C HIS A 202 -19.32 7.92 -3.11
N THR A 203 -19.67 8.56 -4.22
CA THR A 203 -19.59 7.99 -5.57
C THR A 203 -18.65 8.85 -6.40
N VAL A 204 -17.65 8.23 -7.03
CA VAL A 204 -16.87 8.84 -8.10
C VAL A 204 -17.35 8.24 -9.41
N ILE A 205 -17.74 9.11 -10.33
CA ILE A 205 -18.28 8.78 -11.64
C ILE A 205 -17.22 9.19 -12.66
N PHE A 206 -16.83 8.24 -13.49
CA PHE A 206 -16.08 8.48 -14.73
C PHE A 206 -17.06 8.25 -15.88
N ALA A 207 -17.45 9.30 -16.59
CA ALA A 207 -18.41 9.24 -17.69
C ALA A 207 -17.72 9.50 -19.03
N GLY A 208 -17.66 8.47 -19.87
CA GLY A 208 -17.05 8.51 -21.20
C GLY A 208 -18.10 8.54 -22.30
N GLN A 209 -17.65 8.34 -23.54
CA GLN A 209 -18.58 8.18 -24.67
C GLN A 209 -19.21 6.78 -24.61
N ASP A 210 -20.54 6.73 -24.46
CA ASP A 210 -21.35 5.50 -24.46
C ASP A 210 -21.08 4.52 -23.29
N GLU A 211 -20.30 4.92 -22.27
CA GLU A 211 -20.06 4.14 -21.06
C GLU A 211 -19.84 5.00 -19.80
N ILE A 212 -20.12 4.42 -18.63
CA ILE A 212 -19.93 5.06 -17.33
C ILE A 212 -19.37 4.02 -16.36
N LEU A 213 -18.28 4.39 -15.67
CA LEU A 213 -17.73 3.64 -14.55
C LEU A 213 -17.99 4.39 -13.24
N GLU A 214 -18.65 3.73 -12.29
CA GLU A 214 -18.93 4.29 -10.97
C GLU A 214 -18.22 3.50 -9.87
N ILE A 215 -17.52 4.20 -8.98
CA ILE A 215 -16.91 3.62 -7.79
C ILE A 215 -17.61 4.23 -6.58
N THR A 216 -18.34 3.39 -5.84
CA THR A 216 -19.19 3.83 -4.72
C THR A 216 -18.79 3.19 -3.41
N HIS A 217 -18.67 4.01 -2.36
CA HIS A 217 -18.55 3.56 -0.97
C HIS A 217 -19.75 4.05 -0.16
N THR A 218 -20.40 3.13 0.57
CA THR A 218 -21.52 3.45 1.47
C THR A 218 -21.15 3.08 2.91
N ALA A 219 -21.09 4.08 3.79
CA ALA A 219 -21.01 3.88 5.23
C ALA A 219 -22.41 3.70 5.82
N LEU A 220 -22.68 2.52 6.39
CA LEU A 220 -23.96 2.24 7.08
C LEU A 220 -23.98 2.75 8.52
N SER A 221 -22.81 2.92 9.15
CA SER A 221 -22.69 3.46 10.50
C SER A 221 -21.28 3.99 10.78
N ARG A 222 -21.12 4.76 11.85
CA ARG A 222 -19.81 5.25 12.30
C ARG A 222 -18.88 4.13 12.83
N ARG A 223 -19.42 2.93 13.06
CA ARG A 223 -18.66 1.77 13.57
C ARG A 223 -17.48 1.44 12.66
N ILE A 224 -17.59 1.63 11.34
CA ILE A 224 -16.50 1.32 10.40
C ILE A 224 -15.25 2.16 10.65
N PHE A 225 -15.41 3.43 11.04
CA PHE A 225 -14.28 4.32 11.34
C PHE A 225 -13.64 3.96 12.68
N ALA A 226 -14.45 3.56 13.67
CA ALA A 226 -13.96 3.06 14.93
C ALA A 226 -13.14 1.76 14.75
N LEU A 227 -13.66 0.81 13.97
CA LEU A 227 -12.94 -0.44 13.67
C LEU A 227 -11.62 -0.19 12.94
N GLY A 228 -11.62 0.69 11.94
CA GLY A 228 -10.38 1.06 11.24
C GLY A 228 -9.36 1.76 12.15
N ALA A 229 -9.81 2.62 13.06
CA ALA A 229 -8.93 3.22 14.06
C ALA A 229 -8.35 2.19 15.05
N LEU A 230 -9.14 1.20 15.45
CA LEU A 230 -8.64 0.10 16.28
C LEU A 230 -7.65 -0.80 15.53
N ASN A 231 -7.84 -0.99 14.22
CA ASN A 231 -6.85 -1.67 13.39
C ASN A 231 -5.55 -0.86 13.28
N ALA A 232 -5.63 0.47 13.12
CA ALA A 232 -4.47 1.35 13.16
C ALA A 232 -3.77 1.29 14.53
N VAL A 233 -4.51 1.24 15.63
CA VAL A 233 -3.98 1.02 16.99
C VAL A 233 -3.20 -0.29 17.10
N LYS A 234 -3.74 -1.40 16.58
CA LYS A 234 -3.04 -2.69 16.53
C LYS A 234 -1.78 -2.61 15.68
N TYR A 235 -1.89 -1.98 14.52
CA TYR A 235 -0.79 -1.80 13.59
C TYR A 235 0.35 -0.99 14.20
N MET A 236 0.04 0.05 14.98
CA MET A 236 1.02 0.96 15.57
C MET A 236 1.70 0.44 16.84
N ALA A 237 1.10 -0.54 17.52
CA ALA A 237 1.70 -1.13 18.71
C ALA A 237 3.07 -1.75 18.38
N GLY A 238 4.15 -1.17 18.91
CA GLY A 238 5.52 -1.63 18.67
C GLY A 238 6.14 -1.20 17.33
N LYS A 239 5.50 -0.32 16.54
CA LYS A 239 6.10 0.24 15.32
C LYS A 239 7.27 1.16 15.65
N LYS A 240 8.24 1.19 14.73
CA LYS A 240 9.38 2.11 14.80
C LYS A 240 8.92 3.54 14.52
N LYS A 241 9.76 4.52 14.86
CA LYS A 241 9.52 5.92 14.50
C LYS A 241 9.35 6.08 12.99
N GLY A 242 8.39 6.91 12.60
CA GLY A 242 7.98 7.09 11.21
C GLY A 242 6.58 7.69 11.14
N LEU A 243 6.23 8.23 9.97
CA LEU A 243 4.88 8.65 9.66
C LEU A 243 4.21 7.53 8.86
N TYR A 244 3.06 7.08 9.33
CA TYR A 244 2.28 6.01 8.77
C TYR A 244 0.86 6.48 8.43
N ASP A 245 0.19 5.79 7.52
CA ASP A 245 -1.20 6.03 7.16
C ASP A 245 -2.00 4.73 6.96
N MET A 246 -3.25 4.87 6.50
CA MET A 246 -4.12 3.72 6.24
C MET A 246 -3.63 2.85 5.08
N ALA A 247 -2.90 3.40 4.10
CA ALA A 247 -2.32 2.59 3.04
C ALA A 247 -1.22 1.69 3.62
N ASP A 248 -0.38 2.22 4.52
CA ASP A 248 0.61 1.39 5.24
C ASP A 248 -0.05 0.25 6.02
N ALA A 249 -1.10 0.56 6.80
CA ALA A 249 -1.79 -0.46 7.59
C ALA A 249 -2.51 -1.51 6.75
N LEU A 250 -2.90 -1.19 5.51
CA LEU A 250 -3.57 -2.13 4.60
C LEU A 250 -2.57 -3.00 3.84
N LEU A 251 -1.46 -2.41 3.37
CA LEU A 251 -0.44 -3.13 2.60
C LEU A 251 0.39 -4.07 3.48
N ASP A 252 0.72 -3.67 4.71
CA ASP A 252 1.51 -4.49 5.63
C ASP A 252 0.74 -5.72 6.15
N GLN A 253 -0.59 -5.78 6.01
CA GLN A 253 -1.37 -6.96 6.42
C GLN A 253 -1.17 -8.15 5.47
N ASN A 254 -0.94 -7.90 4.18
CA ASN A 254 -0.76 -8.94 3.16
C ASN A 254 0.53 -8.68 2.39
N VAL A 255 1.65 -9.07 3.01
CA VAL A 255 3.01 -8.80 2.51
C VAL A 255 3.22 -9.43 1.14
N VAL A 256 2.87 -10.72 1.03
CA VAL A 256 2.84 -11.47 -0.21
C VAL A 256 1.37 -11.72 -0.52
N THR A 257 0.96 -11.49 -1.76
CA THR A 257 -0.43 -11.68 -2.20
C THR A 257 -0.55 -12.74 -3.28
N ASN A 258 0.54 -12.99 -4.01
CA ASN A 258 0.57 -13.92 -5.13
C ASN A 258 1.78 -14.84 -5.02
N LEU A 259 1.53 -16.11 -5.33
CA LEU A 259 2.54 -17.13 -5.54
C LEU A 259 2.16 -17.89 -6.80
N TYR A 260 3.05 -17.96 -7.77
CA TYR A 260 2.80 -18.72 -9.00
C TYR A 260 4.08 -19.34 -9.53
N THR A 261 3.90 -20.42 -10.30
CA THR A 261 4.97 -21.16 -10.95
C THR A 261 4.82 -21.09 -12.47
N ASN A 262 5.94 -21.11 -13.18
CA ASN A 262 5.98 -21.27 -14.62
C ASN A 262 6.97 -22.40 -14.98
N ASN A 263 6.45 -23.44 -15.64
CA ASN A 263 7.19 -24.64 -16.01
C ASN A 263 7.52 -24.70 -17.51
N GLU A 264 7.04 -23.73 -18.29
CA GLU A 264 7.23 -23.63 -19.74
C GLU A 264 8.51 -22.90 -20.10
N GLN A 265 9.30 -22.48 -19.10
CA GLN A 265 10.54 -21.74 -19.28
C GLN A 265 11.75 -22.68 -19.24
N VAL A 266 12.78 -22.30 -19.98
CA VAL A 266 14.14 -22.85 -19.88
C VAL A 266 15.09 -21.74 -19.48
N MET A 267 16.21 -22.10 -18.85
CA MET A 267 17.24 -21.13 -18.47
C MET A 267 18.52 -21.38 -19.27
N ILE A 268 19.07 -20.30 -19.80
CA ILE A 268 20.38 -20.28 -20.45
C ILE A 268 21.33 -19.45 -19.60
N THR A 269 22.50 -20.00 -19.29
CA THR A 269 23.61 -19.27 -18.66
C THR A 269 24.78 -19.20 -19.63
N ILE A 270 25.12 -17.99 -20.08
CA ILE A 270 26.29 -17.67 -20.87
C ILE A 270 27.42 -17.32 -19.90
N ASN A 271 28.41 -18.19 -19.81
CA ASN A 271 29.58 -18.05 -18.95
C ASN A 271 30.75 -17.42 -19.69
N SER A 272 31.57 -16.68 -18.94
CA SER A 272 32.81 -16.08 -19.43
C SER A 272 32.58 -15.17 -20.65
N LEU A 273 31.49 -14.40 -20.63
CA LEU A 273 31.22 -13.39 -21.65
C LEU A 273 32.12 -12.17 -21.39
N PRO A 274 32.84 -11.63 -22.39
CA PRO A 274 33.58 -10.39 -22.20
C PRO A 274 32.64 -9.26 -21.78
N ASP A 275 33.09 -8.42 -20.83
CA ASP A 275 32.31 -7.29 -20.29
C ASP A 275 32.29 -6.11 -21.28
N GLU A 276 31.70 -6.36 -22.45
CA GLU A 276 31.53 -5.38 -23.52
C GLU A 276 30.04 -5.17 -23.81
N PRO A 277 29.50 -3.95 -23.62
CA PRO A 277 28.07 -3.68 -23.80
C PRO A 277 27.52 -4.06 -25.19
N VAL A 278 28.37 -3.98 -26.21
CA VAL A 278 28.02 -4.33 -27.60
C VAL A 278 27.66 -5.80 -27.74
N ILE A 279 28.34 -6.69 -27.01
CA ILE A 279 28.10 -8.13 -27.07
C ILE A 279 26.72 -8.47 -26.50
N ILE A 280 26.40 -7.92 -25.32
CA ILE A 280 25.10 -8.11 -24.68
C ILE A 280 23.97 -7.57 -25.56
N ALA A 281 24.18 -6.39 -26.15
CA ALA A 281 23.22 -5.79 -27.08
C ALA A 281 23.00 -6.65 -28.34
N ASP A 282 24.07 -7.22 -28.91
CA ASP A 282 23.98 -8.14 -30.06
C ASP A 282 23.16 -9.39 -29.73
N ILE A 283 23.39 -10.00 -28.56
CA ILE A 283 22.63 -11.18 -28.10
C ILE A 283 21.13 -10.86 -28.03
N PHE A 284 20.73 -9.83 -27.27
CA PHE A 284 19.32 -9.52 -27.10
C PHE A 284 18.66 -8.98 -28.36
N SER A 285 19.40 -8.27 -29.21
CA SER A 285 18.90 -7.83 -30.52
C SER A 285 18.59 -9.01 -31.44
N LYS A 286 19.47 -10.02 -31.49
CA LYS A 286 19.24 -11.25 -32.25
C LYS A 286 18.03 -12.03 -31.74
N LEU A 287 17.94 -12.25 -30.42
CA LEU A 287 16.77 -12.88 -29.80
C LEU A 287 15.48 -12.13 -30.13
N GLY A 288 15.47 -10.81 -29.94
CA GLY A 288 14.31 -9.97 -30.23
C GLY A 288 13.91 -9.96 -31.71
N SER A 289 14.87 -9.96 -32.63
CA SER A 289 14.60 -10.04 -34.08
C SER A 289 13.93 -11.35 -34.52
N GLN A 290 14.05 -12.39 -33.69
CA GLN A 290 13.40 -13.68 -33.89
C GLN A 290 12.07 -13.80 -33.15
N GLY A 291 11.65 -12.75 -32.43
CA GLY A 291 10.41 -12.71 -31.66
C GLY A 291 10.51 -13.43 -30.30
N ILE A 292 11.71 -13.78 -29.85
CA ILE A 292 11.93 -14.49 -28.59
C ILE A 292 11.83 -13.50 -27.44
N ASN A 293 10.87 -13.74 -26.55
CA ASN A 293 10.69 -12.93 -25.33
C ASN A 293 11.51 -13.52 -24.19
N VAL A 294 12.43 -12.71 -23.65
CA VAL A 294 13.21 -13.05 -22.47
C VAL A 294 12.49 -12.51 -21.22
N ASP A 295 12.50 -13.27 -20.13
CA ASP A 295 11.88 -12.86 -18.85
C ASP A 295 12.92 -12.51 -17.78
N MET A 296 13.39 -13.48 -16.99
CA MET A 296 14.38 -13.21 -15.95
C MET A 296 15.72 -12.92 -16.61
N ILE A 297 16.37 -11.80 -16.27
CA ILE A 297 17.76 -11.49 -16.68
C ILE A 297 18.58 -11.25 -15.41
N SER A 298 19.71 -11.96 -15.29
CA SER A 298 20.66 -11.78 -14.19
C SER A 298 22.08 -11.77 -14.74
N GLN A 299 22.85 -10.77 -14.31
CA GLN A 299 24.25 -10.61 -14.67
C GLN A 299 25.09 -10.56 -13.40
N THR A 300 26.21 -11.29 -13.39
CA THR A 300 27.21 -11.16 -12.32
C THR A 300 28.02 -9.88 -12.49
N ALA A 301 28.56 -9.35 -11.38
CA ALA A 301 29.60 -8.34 -11.46
C ALA A 301 30.79 -8.85 -12.30
N PRO A 302 31.48 -7.99 -13.06
CA PRO A 302 32.61 -8.39 -13.87
C PRO A 302 33.76 -8.87 -13.00
N VAL A 303 34.32 -10.03 -13.35
CA VAL A 303 35.50 -10.62 -12.72
C VAL A 303 36.52 -10.90 -13.81
N SER A 304 37.70 -10.31 -13.69
CA SER A 304 38.77 -10.44 -14.69
C SER A 304 38.32 -10.09 -16.11
N GLY A 305 37.49 -9.05 -16.26
CA GLY A 305 36.97 -8.59 -17.55
C GLY A 305 35.85 -9.44 -18.15
N HIS A 306 35.31 -10.40 -17.40
CA HIS A 306 34.23 -11.27 -17.86
C HIS A 306 33.04 -11.24 -16.92
N ILE A 307 31.85 -11.49 -17.47
CA ILE A 307 30.59 -11.64 -16.75
C ILE A 307 29.98 -13.02 -17.06
N ASN A 308 29.06 -13.44 -16.20
CA ASN A 308 28.10 -14.49 -16.51
C ASN A 308 26.73 -13.86 -16.66
N LEU A 309 26.04 -14.18 -17.76
CA LEU A 309 24.71 -13.69 -18.09
C LEU A 309 23.75 -14.87 -18.09
N SER A 310 22.76 -14.87 -17.22
CA SER A 310 21.71 -15.89 -17.18
C SER A 310 20.37 -15.28 -17.51
N PHE A 311 19.57 -16.00 -18.28
CA PHE A 311 18.20 -15.58 -18.56
C PHE A 311 17.24 -16.74 -18.82
N THR A 312 15.94 -16.48 -18.64
CA THR A 312 14.86 -17.43 -18.97
C THR A 312 14.10 -17.03 -20.23
N LEU A 313 13.64 -18.03 -20.98
CA LEU A 313 12.83 -17.86 -22.19
C LEU A 313 11.89 -19.08 -22.37
N PRO A 314 10.82 -18.99 -23.17
CA PRO A 314 9.93 -20.11 -23.48
C PRO A 314 10.68 -21.32 -24.05
N GLY A 315 10.45 -22.53 -23.53
CA GLY A 315 11.20 -23.71 -23.95
C GLY A 315 11.08 -24.04 -25.45
N GLU A 316 9.99 -23.63 -26.09
CA GLU A 316 9.79 -23.76 -27.54
C GLU A 316 10.78 -22.94 -28.38
N ASP A 317 11.34 -21.87 -27.81
CA ASP A 317 12.29 -20.97 -28.48
C ASP A 317 13.77 -21.35 -28.24
N LEU A 318 14.04 -22.43 -27.49
CA LEU A 318 15.39 -22.82 -27.06
C LEU A 318 16.33 -23.02 -28.25
N GLU A 319 15.88 -23.72 -29.29
CA GLU A 319 16.73 -24.05 -30.45
C GLU A 319 17.15 -22.78 -31.20
N GLN A 320 16.24 -21.82 -31.39
CA GLN A 320 16.54 -20.53 -32.01
C GLN A 320 17.45 -19.68 -31.12
N ALA A 321 17.20 -19.65 -29.81
CA ALA A 321 18.01 -18.91 -28.86
C ALA A 321 19.47 -19.40 -28.82
N VAL A 322 19.69 -20.72 -28.81
CA VAL A 322 21.05 -21.29 -28.85
C VAL A 322 21.78 -20.90 -30.14
N LYS A 323 21.11 -20.97 -31.30
CA LYS A 323 21.70 -20.54 -32.59
C LYS A 323 22.12 -19.07 -32.57
N ALA A 324 21.34 -18.19 -31.93
CA ALA A 324 21.69 -16.78 -31.80
C ALA A 324 22.97 -16.57 -30.96
N ILE A 325 23.20 -17.41 -29.96
CA ILE A 325 24.37 -17.36 -29.06
C ILE A 325 25.61 -17.99 -29.70
N GLU A 326 25.46 -19.02 -30.54
CA GLU A 326 26.57 -19.66 -31.26
C GLU A 326 27.41 -18.67 -32.07
N ASP A 327 26.79 -17.63 -32.64
CA ASP A 327 27.51 -16.59 -33.37
C ASP A 327 28.45 -15.77 -32.48
N VAL A 328 28.08 -15.57 -31.21
CA VAL A 328 28.94 -14.91 -30.22
C VAL A 328 30.10 -15.83 -29.84
N GLN A 329 29.83 -17.12 -29.65
CA GLN A 329 30.86 -18.13 -29.33
C GLN A 329 31.90 -18.29 -30.45
N LYS A 330 31.53 -18.08 -31.72
CA LYS A 330 32.48 -18.10 -32.85
C LYS A 330 33.52 -16.99 -32.75
N ASN A 331 33.12 -15.81 -32.28
CA ASN A 331 34.01 -14.65 -32.11
C ASN A 331 34.75 -14.68 -30.77
N HIS A 332 34.19 -15.39 -29.78
CA HIS A 332 34.70 -15.49 -28.41
C HIS A 332 34.76 -16.96 -27.95
N PRO A 333 35.83 -17.71 -28.30
CA PRO A 333 35.93 -19.16 -28.03
C PRO A 333 35.93 -19.55 -26.54
N GLU A 334 36.21 -18.60 -25.66
CA GLU A 334 36.13 -18.70 -24.20
C GLU A 334 34.70 -18.80 -23.67
N VAL A 335 33.72 -18.30 -24.43
CA VAL A 335 32.32 -18.31 -24.03
C VAL A 335 31.79 -19.74 -24.00
N ARG A 336 31.05 -20.05 -22.93
CA ARG A 336 30.38 -21.34 -22.73
C ARG A 336 28.93 -21.12 -22.39
N THR A 337 28.07 -22.06 -22.73
CA THR A 337 26.64 -21.97 -22.46
C THR A 337 26.18 -23.21 -21.71
N ASP A 338 25.57 -23.00 -20.55
CA ASP A 338 24.86 -24.04 -19.81
C ASP A 338 23.35 -23.87 -20.02
N ILE A 339 22.65 -24.97 -20.24
CA ILE A 339 21.20 -24.99 -20.51
C ILE A 339 20.53 -25.82 -19.43
N PHE A 340 19.44 -25.29 -18.87
CA PHE A 340 18.64 -25.95 -17.83
C PHE A 340 17.18 -26.02 -18.27
N GLU A 341 16.74 -27.20 -18.70
CA GLU A 341 15.38 -27.44 -19.21
C GLU A 341 14.41 -27.92 -18.13
N GLU A 342 14.89 -28.70 -17.16
CA GLU A 342 14.09 -29.24 -16.06
C GLU A 342 14.01 -28.26 -14.88
N ILE A 343 13.48 -27.08 -15.17
CA ILE A 343 13.32 -26.00 -14.20
C ILE A 343 11.86 -25.63 -13.96
N THR A 344 11.65 -24.95 -12.85
CA THR A 344 10.44 -24.20 -12.51
C THR A 344 10.87 -22.80 -12.12
N GLN A 345 10.21 -21.79 -12.69
CA GLN A 345 10.27 -20.44 -12.18
C GLN A 345 9.20 -20.27 -11.11
N LEU A 346 9.61 -20.00 -9.87
CA LEU A 346 8.74 -19.71 -8.74
C LEU A 346 8.75 -18.20 -8.47
N THR A 347 7.59 -17.56 -8.49
CA THR A 347 7.46 -16.13 -8.23
C THR A 347 6.66 -15.87 -6.98
N VAL A 348 7.26 -15.10 -6.07
CA VAL A 348 6.63 -14.55 -4.86
C VAL A 348 6.40 -13.06 -5.09
N GLU A 349 5.15 -12.59 -4.99
CA GLU A 349 4.79 -11.22 -5.35
C GLU A 349 3.76 -10.61 -4.37
N GLY A 350 3.95 -9.34 -4.02
CA GLY A 350 3.03 -8.59 -3.19
C GLY A 350 3.45 -7.13 -3.01
N LEU A 351 2.46 -6.23 -3.01
CA LEU A 351 2.70 -4.79 -2.82
C LEU A 351 3.24 -4.46 -1.42
N GLY A 352 2.95 -5.30 -0.42
CA GLY A 352 3.49 -5.14 0.94
C GLY A 352 4.99 -5.46 1.05
N MET A 353 5.60 -6.09 0.03
CA MET A 353 7.03 -6.47 0.07
C MET A 353 7.96 -5.26 0.10
N GLU A 354 7.62 -4.15 -0.57
CA GLU A 354 8.43 -2.94 -0.64
C GLU A 354 8.61 -2.30 0.76
N ARG A 355 7.58 -2.41 1.60
CA ARG A 355 7.50 -1.73 2.90
C ARG A 355 7.95 -2.60 4.06
N GLN A 356 8.11 -3.91 3.84
CA GLN A 356 8.49 -4.86 4.87
C GLN A 356 9.86 -5.48 4.65
N SER A 357 10.77 -5.21 5.57
CA SER A 357 12.06 -5.90 5.65
C SER A 357 11.87 -7.39 6.01
N GLY A 358 12.73 -8.25 5.44
CA GLY A 358 12.83 -9.66 5.85
C GLY A 358 12.02 -10.64 5.01
N VAL A 359 11.32 -10.18 3.96
CA VAL A 359 10.60 -11.06 3.02
C VAL A 359 11.56 -12.04 2.36
N ALA A 360 12.68 -11.55 1.80
CA ALA A 360 13.70 -12.41 1.20
C ALA A 360 14.22 -13.44 2.20
N ALA A 361 14.52 -13.04 3.44
CA ALA A 361 14.99 -13.96 4.48
C ALA A 361 13.99 -15.10 4.73
N ARG A 362 12.70 -14.79 4.85
CA ARG A 362 11.63 -15.80 5.00
C ARG A 362 11.55 -16.74 3.80
N VAL A 363 11.66 -16.22 2.58
CA VAL A 363 11.69 -17.03 1.34
C VAL A 363 12.89 -17.99 1.36
N PHE A 364 14.10 -17.49 1.61
CA PHE A 364 15.30 -18.31 1.66
C PHE A 364 15.25 -19.35 2.79
N GLU A 365 14.77 -18.97 3.98
CA GLU A 365 14.60 -19.91 5.10
C GLU A 365 13.60 -21.01 4.79
N ALA A 366 12.48 -20.68 4.13
CA ALA A 366 11.46 -21.65 3.76
C ALA A 366 12.02 -22.70 2.80
N LEU A 367 12.77 -22.27 1.77
CA LEU A 367 13.40 -23.16 0.80
C LEU A 367 14.57 -23.95 1.42
N ALA A 368 15.38 -23.32 2.27
CA ALA A 368 16.50 -23.98 2.95
C ALA A 368 16.04 -25.12 3.87
N ARG A 369 14.88 -24.96 4.55
CA ARG A 369 14.29 -26.03 5.38
C ARG A 369 13.90 -27.27 4.58
N GLN A 370 13.70 -27.14 3.27
CA GLN A 370 13.39 -28.22 2.35
C GLN A 370 14.60 -28.69 1.53
N ASP A 371 15.81 -28.16 1.81
CA ASP A 371 17.04 -28.39 1.02
C ASP A 371 16.88 -28.05 -0.48
N ILE A 372 16.04 -27.05 -0.80
CA ILE A 372 15.78 -26.63 -2.17
C ILE A 372 16.84 -25.63 -2.61
N ARG A 373 17.58 -25.98 -3.66
CA ARG A 373 18.62 -25.13 -4.25
C ARG A 373 18.04 -24.16 -5.27
N ILE A 374 18.45 -22.90 -5.17
CA ILE A 374 18.12 -21.85 -6.13
C ILE A 374 19.23 -21.79 -7.19
N LYS A 375 18.85 -21.85 -8.46
CA LYS A 375 19.75 -21.73 -9.62
C LYS A 375 19.92 -20.28 -10.06
N LEU A 376 18.85 -19.50 -10.00
CA LEU A 376 18.80 -18.10 -10.41
C LEU A 376 17.83 -17.35 -9.52
N ILE A 377 18.13 -16.09 -9.23
CA ILE A 377 17.23 -15.18 -8.53
C ILE A 377 17.28 -13.81 -9.19
N THR A 378 16.10 -13.20 -9.35
CA THR A 378 15.93 -11.78 -9.66
C THR A 378 14.88 -11.20 -8.71
N THR A 379 15.01 -9.91 -8.39
CA THR A 379 14.12 -9.25 -7.44
C THR A 379 13.78 -7.83 -7.90
N SER A 380 12.57 -7.39 -7.62
CA SER A 380 12.15 -5.99 -7.59
C SER A 380 11.66 -5.63 -6.19
N GLU A 381 11.16 -4.41 -6.00
CA GLU A 381 10.56 -3.96 -4.73
C GLU A 381 9.34 -4.80 -4.31
N THR A 382 8.65 -5.42 -5.27
CA THR A 382 7.36 -6.11 -5.06
C THR A 382 7.36 -7.58 -5.46
N LYS A 383 8.47 -8.08 -6.00
CA LYS A 383 8.54 -9.42 -6.60
C LYS A 383 9.91 -10.07 -6.37
N ILE A 384 9.92 -11.35 -6.00
CA ILE A 384 11.10 -12.22 -5.97
C ILE A 384 10.82 -13.38 -6.93
N SER A 385 11.63 -13.53 -7.96
CA SER A 385 11.55 -14.65 -8.91
C SER A 385 12.76 -15.56 -8.75
N LEU A 386 12.51 -16.86 -8.65
CA LEU A 386 13.50 -17.88 -8.39
C LEU A 386 13.41 -18.95 -9.46
N VAL A 387 14.56 -19.47 -9.90
CA VAL A 387 14.62 -20.70 -10.69
C VAL A 387 15.10 -21.84 -9.79
N ILE A 388 14.32 -22.92 -9.75
CA ILE A 388 14.61 -24.15 -9.00
C ILE A 388 14.47 -25.37 -9.93
N ASP A 389 14.96 -26.54 -9.51
CA ASP A 389 14.66 -27.79 -10.21
C ASP A 389 13.15 -28.06 -10.22
N ARG A 390 12.61 -28.48 -11.37
CA ARG A 390 11.16 -28.74 -11.56
C ARG A 390 10.60 -29.75 -10.55
N THR A 391 11.40 -30.72 -10.15
CA THR A 391 11.04 -31.73 -9.15
C THR A 391 10.71 -31.14 -7.78
N ASN A 392 11.20 -29.93 -7.47
CA ASN A 392 10.99 -29.24 -6.21
C ASN A 392 9.78 -28.27 -6.22
N GLU A 393 9.08 -28.10 -7.35
CA GLU A 393 7.98 -27.13 -7.52
C GLU A 393 6.98 -27.19 -6.36
N LYS A 394 6.41 -28.36 -6.12
CA LYS A 394 5.36 -28.55 -5.11
C LYS A 394 5.87 -28.23 -3.70
N ALA A 395 7.03 -28.77 -3.34
CA ALA A 395 7.62 -28.59 -2.01
C ALA A 395 7.99 -27.11 -1.76
N ALA A 396 8.51 -26.42 -2.78
CA ALA A 396 8.82 -25.00 -2.71
C ALA A 396 7.56 -24.16 -2.50
N SER A 397 6.53 -24.40 -3.31
CA SER A 397 5.27 -23.66 -3.20
C SER A 397 4.60 -23.85 -1.84
N GLU A 398 4.51 -25.09 -1.35
CA GLU A 398 3.94 -25.40 -0.02
C GLU A 398 4.76 -24.74 1.11
N ALA A 399 6.09 -24.73 1.01
CA ALA A 399 6.95 -24.09 2.00
C ALA A 399 6.76 -22.57 2.03
N ILE A 400 6.59 -21.93 0.87
CA ILE A 400 6.33 -20.48 0.79
C ILE A 400 4.93 -20.14 1.29
N ILE A 401 3.91 -20.91 0.92
CA ILE A 401 2.53 -20.73 1.43
C ILE A 401 2.53 -20.78 2.95
N ALA A 402 3.15 -21.80 3.54
CA ALA A 402 3.25 -21.93 4.99
C ALA A 402 4.08 -20.81 5.63
N ALA A 403 5.11 -20.31 4.96
CA ALA A 403 5.95 -19.25 5.49
C ALA A 403 5.28 -17.87 5.51
N PHE A 404 4.24 -17.66 4.70
CA PHE A 404 3.55 -16.38 4.53
C PHE A 404 2.05 -16.42 4.90
N ASP A 405 1.55 -17.55 5.40
CA ASP A 405 0.14 -17.75 5.77
C ASP A 405 -0.83 -17.41 4.63
N LEU A 406 -0.46 -17.84 3.40
CA LEU A 406 -1.19 -17.55 2.15
C LEU A 406 -2.43 -18.42 1.92
#